data_AF-A0A835SGL9-F1
#
_entry.id   AF-A0A835SGL9-F1
#
_cell.length_a   1.000
_cell.length_b   1.000
_cell.length_c   1.000
_cell.angle_alpha   90.00
_cell.angle_beta   90.00
_cell.angle_gamma   90.00
#
_symmetry.space_group_name_H-M   'P 1'
#
loop_
_entity.id
_entity.type
_entity.pdbx_description
1 polymer ?
#
loop_
_entity_poly.entity_id
_entity_poly.type
_entity_poly.pdbx_seq_one_letter_code
_entity_poly.pdbx_strand_id
1 'polypeptide(L)'
;MQGTMLQGYDIPGGPRVFINKWTIAREDKYWVERSHEFWPEKFLNCTTGFIGQHFHYVPFRAGRRGCPGLTFTSVVIQYFVANLLFHFDWEIPKTREIGCLI
;
A
#
# COMPACT_ATOMS: atom_id res chain seq x y z
N MET A 1 -16.42 -8.32 21.47
CA MET A 1 -14.99 -8.41 21.12
C MET A 1 -14.31 -9.10 22.27
N GLN A 2 -13.78 -10.31 22.07
CA GLN A 2 -13.14 -11.10 23.13
C GLN A 2 -11.64 -10.77 23.20
N GLY A 3 -11.00 -11.08 24.33
CA GLY A 3 -9.55 -11.02 24.46
C GLY A 3 -8.85 -12.09 23.61
N THR A 4 -7.57 -11.90 23.32
CA THR A 4 -6.76 -12.81 22.50
C THR A 4 -5.29 -12.70 22.85
N MET A 5 -4.51 -13.73 22.55
CA MET A 5 -3.06 -13.68 22.59
C MET A 5 -2.50 -13.24 21.23
N LEU A 6 -1.53 -12.32 21.22
CA LEU A 6 -0.81 -11.88 20.02
C LEU A 6 0.69 -11.81 20.34
N GLN A 7 1.51 -12.61 19.64
CA GLN A 7 2.97 -12.61 19.82
C GLN A 7 3.41 -12.79 21.29
N GLY A 8 2.66 -13.61 22.06
CA GLY A 8 2.92 -13.85 23.49
C GLY A 8 2.33 -12.81 24.45
N TYR A 9 1.70 -11.74 23.94
CA TYR A 9 1.02 -10.73 24.75
C TYR A 9 -0.48 -11.03 24.86
N ASP A 10 -1.03 -10.92 26.07
CA ASP A 10 -2.47 -10.99 26.29
C ASP A 10 -3.11 -9.61 26.01
N ILE A 11 -4.03 -9.58 25.05
CA ILE A 11 -4.77 -8.39 24.64
C ILE A 11 -6.21 -8.55 25.14
N PRO A 12 -6.65 -7.76 26.14
CA PRO A 12 -8.02 -7.85 26.64
C PRO A 12 -9.03 -7.45 25.56
N GLY A 13 -10.31 -7.79 25.75
CA GLY A 13 -11.37 -7.36 24.83
C GLY A 13 -11.69 -5.86 24.99
N GLY A 14 -11.88 -5.15 23.87
CA GLY A 14 -12.27 -3.73 23.87
C GLY A 14 -11.21 -2.67 23.48
N PRO A 15 -9.89 -2.91 23.57
CA PRO A 15 -8.88 -1.97 23.07
C PRO A 15 -9.03 -1.65 21.58
N ARG A 16 -8.63 -0.42 21.22
CA ARG A 16 -8.45 -0.02 19.82
C ARG A 16 -7.07 -0.45 19.35
N VAL A 17 -7.02 -1.15 18.22
CA VAL A 17 -5.77 -1.58 17.59
C VAL A 17 -5.51 -0.75 16.34
N PHE A 18 -4.32 -0.18 16.24
CA PHE A 18 -3.86 0.56 15.07
C PHE A 18 -2.91 -0.30 14.25
N ILE A 19 -3.12 -0.33 12.92
CA ILE A 19 -2.22 -0.99 11.98
C ILE A 19 -1.43 0.11 11.27
N ASN A 20 -0.13 0.15 11.51
CA ASN A 20 0.77 1.11 10.87
C ASN A 20 1.11 0.66 9.45
N LYS A 21 0.26 1.04 8.48
CA LYS A 21 0.48 0.73 7.06
C LYS A 21 1.74 1.37 6.48
N TRP A 22 2.13 2.53 6.99
CA TRP A 22 3.27 3.31 6.49
C TRP A 22 4.57 2.54 6.69
N THR A 23 4.78 2.05 7.91
CA THR A 23 5.95 1.24 8.26
C THR A 23 5.96 -0.08 7.48
N ILE A 24 4.82 -0.78 7.40
CA ILE A 24 4.71 -2.05 6.67
C ILE A 24 5.09 -1.88 5.19
N ALA A 25 4.63 -0.81 4.55
CA ALA A 25 4.88 -0.56 3.12
C ALA A 25 6.33 -0.15 2.81
N ARG A 26 7.15 0.17 3.83
CA ARG A 26 8.53 0.65 3.70
C ARG A 26 9.54 -0.16 4.51
N GLU A 27 9.17 -1.37 4.91
CA GLU A 27 10.09 -2.19 5.68
C GLU A 27 11.19 -2.77 4.76
N ASP A 28 12.45 -2.44 5.04
CA ASP A 28 13.62 -2.84 4.24
C ASP A 28 13.73 -4.36 4.06
N LYS A 29 13.23 -5.13 5.03
CA LYS A 29 13.16 -6.59 4.96
C LYS A 29 12.42 -7.09 3.71
N TYR A 30 11.40 -6.36 3.26
CA TYR A 30 10.56 -6.74 2.12
C TYR A 30 10.87 -5.91 0.86
N TRP A 31 11.46 -4.73 1.03
CA TRP A 31 11.74 -3.78 -0.05
C TRP A 31 13.22 -3.35 -0.03
N VAL A 32 14.11 -4.34 -0.03
CA VAL A 32 15.56 -4.16 0.11
C VAL A 32 16.07 -3.11 -0.87
N GLU A 33 16.98 -2.24 -0.40
CA GLU A 33 17.65 -1.16 -1.14
C GLU A 33 16.78 0.06 -1.52
N ARG A 34 15.46 -0.09 -1.72
CA ARG A 34 14.62 0.96 -2.34
C ARG A 34 13.26 1.16 -1.67
N SER A 35 13.15 0.87 -0.38
CA SER A 35 11.91 0.95 0.42
C SER A 35 11.29 2.35 0.47
N HIS A 36 12.12 3.39 0.33
CA HIS A 36 11.72 4.79 0.36
C HIS A 36 11.58 5.43 -1.03
N GLU A 37 11.90 4.70 -2.10
CA GLU A 37 11.85 5.21 -3.47
C GLU A 37 10.55 4.84 -4.19
N PHE A 38 10.18 5.67 -5.17
CA PHE A 38 9.17 5.28 -6.14
C PHE A 38 9.76 4.26 -7.13
N TRP A 39 9.48 2.99 -6.90
CA TRP A 39 9.99 1.86 -7.68
C TRP A 39 8.82 0.96 -8.13
N PRO A 40 8.10 1.32 -9.21
CA PRO A 40 6.95 0.55 -9.70
C PRO A 40 7.34 -0.80 -10.33
N GLU A 41 8.55 -0.92 -10.88
CA GLU A 41 9.03 -2.12 -11.59
C GLU A 41 9.10 -3.35 -10.69
N LYS A 42 9.20 -3.16 -9.36
CA LYS A 42 9.20 -4.27 -8.38
C LYS A 42 7.97 -5.17 -8.46
N PHE A 43 6.89 -4.69 -9.05
CA PHE A 43 5.64 -5.45 -9.19
C PHE A 43 5.51 -6.20 -10.52
N LEU A 44 6.40 -5.97 -11.51
CA LEU A 44 6.27 -6.55 -12.86
C LEU A 44 6.40 -8.08 -12.89
N ASN A 45 7.26 -8.64 -12.03
CA ASN A 45 7.50 -10.08 -11.92
C ASN A 45 7.17 -10.63 -10.52
N CYS A 46 6.40 -9.88 -9.74
CA CYS A 46 6.08 -10.24 -8.38
C CYS A 46 4.77 -11.04 -8.34
N THR A 47 4.77 -12.18 -7.64
CA THR A 47 3.55 -12.93 -7.35
C THR A 47 2.75 -12.31 -6.19
N THR A 48 3.31 -11.31 -5.53
CA THR A 48 2.67 -10.56 -4.44
C THR A 48 1.47 -9.77 -4.98
N GLY A 49 0.28 -10.37 -4.89
CA GLY A 49 -0.96 -9.68 -5.20
C GLY A 49 -1.33 -8.64 -4.15
N PHE A 50 -2.07 -7.60 -4.55
CA PHE A 50 -2.67 -6.62 -3.64
C PHE A 50 -3.89 -7.16 -2.88
N ILE A 51 -4.28 -8.42 -3.13
CA ILE A 51 -5.40 -9.11 -2.48
C ILE A 51 -4.90 -9.79 -1.22
N GLY A 52 -4.95 -9.07 -0.09
CA GLY A 52 -5.13 -9.53 1.30
C GLY A 52 -4.28 -10.66 1.90
N GLN A 53 -3.46 -11.37 1.13
CA GLN A 53 -2.72 -12.57 1.54
C GLN A 53 -1.23 -12.30 1.74
N HIS A 54 -0.74 -11.13 1.28
CA HIS A 54 0.64 -10.69 1.47
C HIS A 54 0.70 -9.48 2.40
N PHE A 55 0.96 -9.71 3.69
CA PHE A 55 0.86 -8.65 4.69
C PHE A 55 1.93 -7.55 4.62
N HIS A 56 3.01 -7.76 3.85
CA HIS A 56 4.00 -6.71 3.54
C HIS A 56 3.50 -5.74 2.46
N TYR A 57 2.39 -6.05 1.77
CA TYR A 57 1.77 -5.23 0.75
C TYR A 57 0.24 -5.23 0.86
N VAL A 58 -0.30 -4.28 1.64
CA VAL A 58 -1.74 -4.19 1.96
C VAL A 58 -2.36 -2.81 1.67
N PRO A 59 -2.27 -2.31 0.42
CA PRO A 59 -2.81 -0.99 0.06
C PRO A 59 -4.30 -0.88 0.41
N PHE A 60 -5.06 -1.95 0.12
CA PHE A 60 -6.50 -2.03 0.34
C PHE A 60 -6.91 -2.73 1.65
N ARG A 61 -5.99 -2.86 2.63
CA ARG A 61 -6.19 -3.68 3.85
C ARG A 61 -6.43 -5.16 3.52
N ALA A 62 -6.70 -5.97 4.54
CA ALA A 62 -6.88 -7.41 4.42
C ALA A 62 -7.98 -7.92 5.38
N GLY A 63 -8.45 -9.14 5.15
CA GLY A 63 -9.43 -9.83 5.99
C GLY A 63 -10.81 -9.15 6.01
N ARG A 64 -11.55 -9.33 7.12
CA ARG A 64 -12.93 -8.83 7.29
C ARG A 64 -13.09 -7.30 7.19
N ARG A 65 -11.99 -6.55 7.26
CA ARG A 65 -11.97 -5.08 7.12
C ARG A 65 -11.18 -4.62 5.88
N GLY A 66 -11.09 -5.49 4.87
CA GLY A 66 -10.61 -5.14 3.53
C GLY A 66 -11.46 -4.02 2.92
N CYS A 67 -10.85 -3.24 2.02
CA CYS A 67 -11.55 -2.20 1.28
C CYS A 67 -12.63 -2.86 0.39
N PRO A 68 -13.92 -2.51 0.55
CA PRO A 68 -14.97 -3.05 -0.31
C PRO A 68 -14.83 -2.58 -1.77
N GLY A 69 -14.13 -1.47 -2.00
CA GLY A 69 -13.88 -0.92 -3.34
C GLY A 69 -12.68 -1.51 -4.09
N LEU A 70 -12.03 -2.57 -3.57
CA LEU A 70 -10.81 -3.13 -4.18
C LEU A 70 -11.01 -3.46 -5.67
N THR A 71 -12.10 -4.15 -6.01
CA THR A 71 -12.39 -4.60 -7.39
C THR A 71 -12.75 -3.45 -8.31
N PHE A 72 -13.51 -2.48 -7.80
CA PHE A 72 -13.85 -1.28 -8.55
C PHE A 72 -12.61 -0.43 -8.84
N THR A 73 -11.85 -0.11 -7.80
CA THR A 73 -10.67 0.75 -7.90
C THR A 73 -9.57 0.12 -8.76
N SER A 74 -9.40 -1.20 -8.76
CA SER A 74 -8.39 -1.85 -9.61
C SER A 74 -8.63 -1.63 -11.09
N VAL A 75 -9.89 -1.55 -11.53
CA VAL A 75 -10.25 -1.27 -12.93
C VAL A 75 -10.16 0.23 -13.20
N VAL A 76 -10.73 1.05 -12.30
CA VAL A 76 -10.81 2.51 -12.49
C VAL A 76 -9.42 3.16 -12.53
N ILE A 77 -8.48 2.76 -11.67
CA ILE A 77 -7.12 3.32 -11.68
C ILE A 77 -6.42 3.00 -13.00
N GLN A 78 -6.52 1.75 -13.49
CA GLN A 78 -5.90 1.37 -14.75
C GLN A 78 -6.47 2.18 -15.92
N TYR A 79 -7.79 2.30 -16.00
CA TYR A 79 -8.46 3.10 -17.02
C TYR A 79 -8.03 4.58 -16.95
N PHE A 80 -8.05 5.17 -15.76
CA PHE A 80 -7.69 6.56 -15.57
C PHE A 80 -6.23 6.84 -15.96
N VAL A 81 -5.28 6.03 -15.46
CA VAL A 81 -3.86 6.19 -15.78
C VAL A 81 -3.60 5.99 -17.28
N ALA A 82 -4.23 4.99 -17.92
CA ALA A 82 -4.09 4.78 -19.36
C ALA A 82 -4.57 5.99 -20.18
N ASN A 83 -5.70 6.59 -19.82
CA ASN A 83 -6.21 7.78 -20.53
C ASN A 83 -5.29 9.00 -20.32
N LEU A 84 -4.77 9.20 -19.11
CA LEU A 84 -3.85 10.31 -18.85
C LEU A 84 -2.58 10.19 -19.68
N LEU A 85 -1.96 8.99 -19.69
CA LEU A 85 -0.75 8.72 -20.45
C LEU A 85 -0.97 8.75 -21.97
N PHE A 86 -2.19 8.48 -22.44
CA PHE A 86 -2.51 8.53 -23.87
C PHE A 86 -2.71 9.97 -24.37
N HIS A 87 -3.28 10.85 -23.56
CA HIS A 87 -3.69 12.19 -23.99
C HIS A 87 -2.71 13.31 -23.63
N PHE A 88 -1.77 13.08 -22.69
CA PHE A 88 -0.93 14.13 -22.16
C PHE A 88 0.50 13.66 -21.88
N ASP A 89 1.45 14.54 -22.18
CA ASP A 89 2.82 14.47 -21.67
C ASP A 89 2.95 15.40 -20.46
N TRP A 90 3.37 14.86 -19.32
CA TRP A 90 3.42 15.60 -18.05
C TRP A 90 4.85 15.90 -17.65
N GLU A 91 5.09 17.16 -17.29
CA GLU A 91 6.36 17.62 -16.74
C GLU A 91 6.11 18.41 -15.46
N ILE A 92 7.06 18.33 -14.52
CA ILE A 92 7.04 19.16 -13.33
C ILE A 92 7.62 20.54 -13.71
N PRO A 93 6.94 21.67 -13.41
CA PRO A 93 7.49 22.99 -13.68
C PRO A 93 8.82 23.20 -12.95
N LYS A 94 9.83 23.71 -13.66
CA LYS A 94 11.21 23.89 -13.16
C LYS A 94 11.32 24.76 -11.89
N THR A 95 10.29 25.52 -11.55
CA THR A 95 10.21 26.40 -10.38
C THR A 95 9.68 25.72 -9.11
N ARG A 96 9.33 24.43 -9.16
CA ARG A 96 8.97 23.65 -7.99
C ARG A 96 9.95 22.51 -7.79
N GLU A 97 10.90 22.71 -6.88
CA GLU A 97 11.40 21.57 -6.12
C GLU A 97 10.23 21.09 -5.25
N ILE A 98 9.69 19.92 -5.58
CA ILE A 98 8.86 19.18 -4.63
C ILE A 98 9.86 18.60 -3.62
N GLY A 99 10.37 19.46 -2.75
CA GLY A 99 11.13 19.04 -1.59
C GLY A 99 10.30 17.99 -0.86
N CYS A 100 10.95 16.89 -0.49
CA CYS A 100 10.40 15.75 0.24
C CYS A 100 9.32 16.19 1.23
N LEU A 101 8.04 16.12 0.84
CA LEU A 101 6.91 16.13 1.76
C LEU A 101 6.56 14.68 2.06
N ILE A 102 7.56 13.96 2.55
CA ILE A 102 7.46 12.61 3.09
C ILE A 102 8.48 12.46 4.22
#